data_AF-A0A0Q4CAM9-F1
#
_entry.id   AF-A0A0Q4CAM9-F1
#
_cell.length_a   1.000
_cell.length_b   1.000
_cell.length_c   1.000
_cell.angle_alpha   90.00
_cell.angle_beta   90.00
_cell.angle_gamma   90.00
#
_symmetry.space_group_name_H-M   'P 1'
#
loop_
_entity.id
_entity.type
_entity.pdbx_description
1 polymer ?
#
loop_
_entity_poly.entity_id
_entity_poly.type
_entity_poly.pdbx_seq_one_letter_code
_entity_poly.pdbx_strand_id
1 'polypeptide(L)' 'MNENRMIAVLALVLLTPGLIWALGDFRAGKVRMMLFSRRRSTVETYRDTDPRRFWAYTAFNLAVCAVVGVFAMLLFFKPE' A
#
# COMPACT_ATOMS: atom_id res chain seq x y z
N MET A 1 -19.92 17.55 3.78
CA MET A 1 -18.88 16.58 4.19
C MET A 1 -17.65 17.40 4.55
N ASN A 2 -17.16 17.31 5.79
CA ASN A 2 -15.97 18.05 6.23
C ASN A 2 -14.74 17.67 5.39
N GLU A 3 -13.87 18.64 5.12
CA GLU A 3 -12.63 18.50 4.35
C GLU A 3 -11.77 17.32 4.85
N ASN A 4 -11.69 17.13 6.18
CA ASN A 4 -10.97 16.00 6.78
C ASN A 4 -11.56 14.63 6.36
N ARG A 5 -12.90 14.51 6.34
CA ARG A 5 -13.58 13.28 5.91
C ARG A 5 -13.43 13.05 4.41
N MET A 6 -13.43 14.13 3.61
CA MET A 6 -13.17 14.04 2.18
C MET A 6 -11.75 13.55 1.88
N ILE A 7 -10.75 14.09 2.56
CA ILE A 7 -9.35 13.64 2.43
C ILE A 7 -9.21 12.17 2.84
N ALA A 8 -9.87 11.75 3.93
CA ALA A 8 -9.88 10.34 4.35
C ALA A 8 -10.47 9.41 3.27
N VAL A 9 -11.61 9.77 2.68
CA VAL A 9 -12.24 8.99 1.61
C VAL A 9 -11.35 8.94 0.37
N LEU A 10 -10.74 10.06 -0.04
CA LEU A 10 -9.81 10.10 -1.16
C LEU A 10 -8.58 9.22 -0.93
N ALA A 11 -8.02 9.24 0.29
CA ALA A 11 -6.91 8.37 0.66
C ALA A 11 -7.28 6.88 0.54
N LEU A 12 -8.48 6.49 1.00
CA LEU A 12 -8.98 5.12 0.87
C LEU A 12 -9.19 4.72 -0.60
N VAL A 13 -9.78 5.59 -1.42
CA VAL A 13 -10.00 5.33 -2.85
C VAL A 13 -8.67 5.12 -3.59
N LEU A 14 -7.62 5.87 -3.25
CA LEU A 14 -6.29 5.69 -3.85
C LEU A 14 -5.56 4.43 -3.33
N LEU A 15 -5.72 4.10 -2.04
CA LEU A 15 -5.04 2.96 -1.43
C LEU A 15 -5.65 1.61 -1.87
N THR A 16 -6.98 1.54 -2.01
CA THR A 16 -7.70 0.28 -2.21
C THR A 16 -7.25 -0.51 -3.44
N PRO A 17 -7.11 0.10 -4.64
CA PRO A 17 -6.60 -0.60 -5.83
C PRO A 17 -5.17 -1.13 -5.64
N GLY A 18 -4.31 -0.34 -4.98
CA GLY A 18 -2.94 -0.74 -4.69
C GLY A 18 -2.88 -1.96 -3.76
N LEU A 19 -3.74 -2.00 -2.74
CA LEU A 19 -3.84 -3.13 -1.81
C LEU A 19 -4.34 -4.40 -2.53
N ILE A 20 -5.35 -4.28 -3.40
CA ILE A 20 -5.86 -5.41 -4.18
C ILE A 20 -4.76 -6.00 -5.07
N TRP A 21 -4.00 -5.16 -5.77
CA TRP A 21 -2.89 -5.62 -6.61
C TRP A 21 -1.76 -6.24 -5.79
N ALA A 22 -1.40 -5.66 -4.66
CA ALA A 22 -0.37 -6.22 -3.79
C ALA A 22 -0.76 -7.58 -3.19
N LEU A 23 -2.03 -7.77 -2.84
CA LEU A 23 -2.55 -9.07 -2.41
C LEU A 23 -2.50 -10.12 -3.53
N GLY A 24 -2.82 -9.72 -4.76
CA GLY A 24 -2.69 -10.57 -5.95
C GLY A 24 -1.24 -10.99 -6.22
N ASP A 25 -0.33 -10.01 -6.23
CA ASP A 25 1.10 -10.25 -6.41
C ASP A 25 1.65 -11.17 -5.30
N PHE A 26 1.30 -10.93 -4.03
CA PHE A 26 1.74 -11.76 -2.90
C PHE A 26 1.31 -13.23 -3.06
N ARG A 27 0.07 -13.48 -3.47
CA ARG A 27 -0.44 -14.83 -3.76
C ARG A 27 0.31 -15.49 -4.92
N ALA A 28 0.76 -14.71 -5.89
CA ALA A 28 1.58 -15.17 -7.00
C ALA A 28 3.07 -15.31 -6.65
N GLY A 29 3.47 -15.10 -5.38
CA GLY A 29 4.87 -15.16 -4.95
C GLY A 29 5.73 -14.00 -5.46
N LYS A 30 5.10 -12.90 -5.88
CA LYS A 30 5.73 -11.69 -6.39
C LYS A 30 5.47 -10.52 -5.45
N VAL A 31 6.38 -9.55 -5.41
CA VAL A 31 6.09 -8.26 -4.77
C VAL A 31 6.72 -7.12 -5.55
N ARG A 32 5.97 -6.03 -5.70
CA ARG A 32 6.42 -4.77 -6.30
C ARG A 32 6.41 -3.70 -5.23
N MET A 33 7.47 -2.90 -5.15
CA MET A 33 7.56 -1.85 -4.14
C MET A 33 6.57 -0.72 -4.49
N MET A 34 5.58 -0.44 -3.61
CA MET A 34 4.51 0.53 -3.90
C MET A 34 5.04 1.96 -4.04
N LEU A 35 5.93 2.35 -3.13
CA LEU A 35 6.70 3.58 -3.23
C LEU A 35 7.96 3.25 -4.03
N PHE A 36 8.38 4.13 -4.94
CA PHE A 36 9.56 3.98 -5.81
C PHE A 36 9.42 3.12 -7.09
N SER A 37 8.35 2.33 -7.25
CA SER A 37 8.02 1.74 -8.56
C SER A 37 7.54 2.82 -9.53
N ARG A 38 8.40 3.25 -10.46
CA ARG A 38 7.97 4.03 -11.62
C ARG A 38 7.64 3.05 -12.75
N ARG A 39 6.67 3.39 -13.60
CA ARG A 39 6.25 2.57 -14.77
C ARG A 39 7.39 2.13 -15.69
N ARG A 40 8.55 2.81 -15.63
CA ARG A 40 9.77 2.56 -16.43
C ARG A 40 10.83 1.71 -15.71
N SER A 41 10.74 1.55 -14.39
CA SER A 41 11.63 0.73 -13.57
C SER A 41 10.83 0.19 -12.39
N THR A 42 10.13 -0.92 -12.65
CA THR A 42 9.39 -1.63 -11.62
C THR A 42 10.40 -2.40 -10.77
N VAL A 43 10.53 -2.00 -9.50
CA VAL A 43 11.34 -2.74 -8.53
C VAL A 43 10.50 -3.94 -8.08
N GLU A 44 10.69 -5.06 -8.77
CA GLU A 44 9.98 -6.31 -8.53
C GLU A 44 10.94 -7.37 -7.98
N THR A 45 10.44 -8.23 -7.10
CA THR A 45 11.17 -9.40 -6.62
C THR A 45 10.22 -10.57 -6.47
N TYR A 46 10.78 -11.77 -6.51
CA TYR A 46 10.05 -13.04 -6.43
C TYR A 46 10.53 -13.80 -5.20
N ARG A 47 9.59 -14.46 -4.53
CA ARG A 47 9.86 -15.27 -3.33
C ARG A 47 10.89 -16.37 -3.61
N ASP A 48 10.83 -16.98 -4.79
CA ASP A 48 11.70 -18.09 -5.18
C ASP A 48 13.11 -17.64 -5.58
N THR A 49 13.27 -16.39 -6.02
CA THR A 49 14.57 -15.84 -6.45
C THR A 49 15.31 -15.17 -5.30
N ASP A 50 14.62 -14.36 -4.50
CA ASP A 50 15.21 -13.64 -3.36
C ASP A 50 14.18 -13.51 -2.21
N PRO A 51 14.07 -14.54 -1.35
CA PRO A 51 13.06 -14.56 -0.30
C PRO A 51 13.27 -13.46 0.73
N ARG A 52 14.51 -13.05 1.00
CA ARG A 52 14.80 -11.98 1.97
C ARG A 52 14.25 -10.65 1.48
N ARG A 53 14.53 -10.30 0.22
CA ARG A 53 14.04 -9.06 -0.39
C ARG A 53 12.53 -9.08 -0.59
N PHE A 54 11.96 -10.22 -0.94
CA PHE A 54 10.51 -10.42 -1.01
C PHE A 54 9.80 -10.09 0.31
N TRP A 55 10.28 -10.63 1.42
CA TRP A 55 9.70 -10.34 2.73
C TRP A 55 9.91 -8.88 3.15
N ALA A 56 11.08 -8.30 2.89
CA ALA A 56 11.34 -6.90 3.18
C ALA A 56 10.38 -5.96 2.43
N TYR A 57 10.15 -6.20 1.13
CA TYR A 57 9.25 -5.39 0.32
C TYR A 57 7.78 -5.59 0.68
N THR A 58 7.40 -6.82 1.01
CA THR A 58 6.05 -7.12 1.52
C THR A 58 5.80 -6.40 2.84
N ALA A 59 6.73 -6.48 3.79
CA ALA A 59 6.64 -5.79 5.08
C ALA A 59 6.57 -4.27 4.91
N PHE A 60 7.39 -3.71 4.01
CA PHE A 60 7.35 -2.28 3.69
C PHE A 60 6.01 -1.84 3.12
N ASN A 61 5.47 -2.55 2.12
CA ASN A 61 4.16 -2.26 1.55
C ASN A 61 3.05 -2.33 2.62
N LEU A 62 3.10 -3.35 3.47
CA LEU A 62 2.14 -3.51 4.57
C LEU A 62 2.21 -2.35 5.57
N ALA A 63 3.42 -1.91 5.93
CA ALA A 63 3.62 -0.75 6.80
C ALA A 63 3.03 0.53 6.19
N VAL A 64 3.24 0.77 4.89
CA VAL A 64 2.66 1.93 4.19
C VAL A 64 1.14 1.88 4.21
N CYS A 65 0.54 0.72 3.89
CA CYS A 65 -0.91 0.55 3.94
C CYS A 65 -1.47 0.76 5.35
N ALA A 66 -0.80 0.24 6.38
CA ALA A 66 -1.20 0.43 7.76
C ALA A 66 -1.16 1.91 8.17
N VAL A 67 -0.08 2.62 7.85
CA VAL A 67 0.06 4.06 8.15
C VAL A 67 -1.05 4.86 7.47
N VAL A 68 -1.28 4.66 6.17
CA VAL A 68 -2.36 5.38 5.46
C VAL A 68 -3.73 5.03 6.02
N GLY A 69 -3.99 3.76 6.33
CA GLY A 69 -5.25 3.32 6.93
C GLY A 69 -5.51 3.98 8.30
N VAL A 70 -4.49 4.04 9.16
CA VAL A 70 -4.57 4.71 10.47
C VAL A 70 -4.84 6.20 10.30
N PHE A 71 -4.10 6.90 9.43
CA PHE A 71 -4.34 8.33 9.19
C PHE A 71 -5.71 8.61 8.58
N ALA A 72 -6.18 7.77 7.66
CA ALA A 72 -7.52 7.88 7.09
C ALA A 72 -8.59 7.71 8.19
N MET A 73 -8.44 6.75 9.10
CA MET A 73 -9.34 6.59 10.24
C MET A 73 -9.31 7.82 11.17
N LEU A 74 -8.13 8.29 11.54
CA LEU A 74 -7.97 9.47 12.40
C LEU A 74 -8.60 10.71 11.78
N LEU A 75 -8.42 10.93 10.47
CA LEU A 75 -9.04 12.05 9.75
C LEU A 75 -10.57 11.91 9.65
N PHE A 76 -11.06 10.69 9.50
CA PHE A 76 -12.50 10.43 9.43
C PHE A 76 -13.21 10.68 10.76
N PHE A 77 -12.60 10.24 11.86
CA PHE A 77 -13.14 10.39 13.23
C PHE A 77 -12.72 11.69 13.92
N LYS A 78 -11.91 12.54 13.30
CA LYS A 78 -11.49 13.81 13.87
C LYS A 78 -12.74 14.64 14.21
N PRO A 79 -12.97 15.00 15.49
CA PRO A 79 -14.05 15.89 15.87
C PRO A 79 -13.83 17.26 15.22
N GLU A 80 -14.90 17.88 14.74
CA GLU A 80 -14.88 19.21 14.12
C GLU A 80 -14.65 20.31 15.13
#